data_AF-A0A1Y6D1N1-F1
#
_entry.id   AF-A0A1Y6D1N1-F1
#
_cell.length_a   1.000
_cell.length_b   1.000
_cell.length_c   1.000
_cell.angle_alpha   90.00
_cell.angle_beta   90.00
_cell.angle_gamma   90.00
#
_symmetry.space_group_name_H-M   'P 1'
#
loop_
_entity.id
_entity.type
_entity.pdbx_description
1 polymer ?
#
loop_
_entity_poly.entity_id
_entity_poly.type
_entity_poly.pdbx_seq_one_letter_code
_entity_poly.pdbx_strand_id
1 'polypeptide(L)'
;MRRGMRWGALLALLLSACGGTAVSQEPPARARLANPADVKCAADGWRTEPILTHGVPTGTICVEPDSGRRCEAWAYFRGECPAAAERSPPATPEPVRGH
;
A
#
# COMPACT_ATOMS: atom_id res chain seq x y z
N MET A 1 16.39 -47.85 60.79
CA MET A 1 15.07 -47.21 60.63
C MET A 1 14.95 -46.77 59.17
N ARG A 2 14.03 -47.38 58.41
CA ARG A 2 13.99 -47.33 56.94
C ARG A 2 12.80 -46.49 56.45
N ARG A 3 13.09 -45.59 55.51
CA ARG A 3 12.23 -45.11 54.41
C ARG A 3 11.02 -44.24 54.79
N GLY A 4 11.26 -43.08 55.41
CA GLY A 4 10.24 -42.06 55.67
C GLY A 4 10.13 -40.91 54.66
N MET A 5 10.87 -40.91 53.53
CA MET A 5 11.02 -39.68 52.73
C MET A 5 10.87 -39.86 51.21
N ARG A 6 10.39 -41.01 50.71
CA ARG A 6 10.36 -41.28 49.26
C ARG A 6 8.99 -41.16 48.59
N TRP A 7 7.98 -40.65 49.28
CA TRP A 7 6.61 -40.54 48.72
C TRP A 7 6.16 -39.10 48.48
N GLY A 8 6.72 -38.11 49.19
CA GLY A 8 6.40 -36.70 48.94
C GLY A 8 7.07 -36.11 47.68
N ALA A 9 8.24 -36.63 47.29
CA ALA A 9 9.00 -36.08 46.18
C ALA A 9 8.48 -36.49 44.79
N LEU A 10 7.73 -37.59 44.68
CA LEU A 10 7.18 -38.07 43.41
C LEU A 10 5.85 -37.40 43.03
N LEU A 11 5.10 -36.86 43.99
CA LEU A 11 3.86 -36.11 43.70
C LEU A 11 4.12 -34.66 43.24
N ALA A 12 5.25 -34.07 43.62
CA ALA A 12 5.57 -32.68 43.29
C ALA A 12 6.09 -32.48 41.85
N LEU A 13 6.47 -33.55 41.15
CA LEU A 13 7.07 -33.48 39.80
C LEU A 13 6.05 -33.56 38.66
N LEU A 14 4.75 -33.76 38.93
CA LEU A 14 3.72 -34.00 37.89
C LEU A 14 2.89 -32.77 37.51
N LEU A 15 3.11 -31.59 38.12
CA LEU A 15 2.30 -30.38 37.86
C LEU A 15 2.90 -29.37 36.87
N SER A 16 4.10 -29.60 36.31
CA SER A 16 4.80 -28.57 35.49
C SER A 16 4.58 -28.66 33.97
N ALA A 17 3.70 -29.53 33.48
CA ALA A 17 3.61 -29.83 32.04
C ALA A 17 2.45 -29.14 31.27
N CYS A 18 1.66 -28.29 31.92
CA CYS A 18 0.61 -27.50 31.24
C CYS A 18 0.95 -26.00 31.21
N GLY A 19 2.20 -25.66 30.91
CA GLY A 19 2.55 -24.34 30.41
C GLY A 19 2.59 -24.39 28.89
N GLY A 20 1.42 -24.47 28.25
CA GLY A 20 1.33 -24.37 26.80
C GLY A 20 1.98 -23.05 26.38
N THR A 21 3.12 -23.13 25.69
CA THR A 21 3.72 -21.98 25.03
C THR A 21 2.66 -21.43 24.10
N ALA A 22 2.03 -20.32 24.49
CA ALA A 22 1.20 -19.54 23.61
C ALA A 22 2.14 -19.07 22.49
N VAL A 23 2.16 -19.81 21.39
CA VAL A 23 2.69 -19.32 20.13
C VAL A 23 1.82 -18.12 19.83
N SER A 24 2.36 -16.93 20.05
CA SER A 24 1.75 -15.69 19.59
C SER A 24 1.63 -15.84 18.07
N GLN A 25 0.45 -16.25 17.62
CA GLN A 25 0.12 -16.28 16.21
C GLN A 25 -0.14 -14.83 15.82
N GLU A 26 0.93 -14.04 15.72
CA GLU A 26 0.86 -12.80 14.99
C GLU A 26 0.48 -13.18 13.55
N PRO A 27 -0.63 -12.63 13.01
CA PRO A 27 -0.96 -12.82 11.61
C PRO A 27 0.31 -12.50 10.82
N PRO A 28 0.71 -13.33 9.83
CA PRO A 28 1.90 -13.05 9.06
C PRO A 28 1.82 -11.61 8.60
N ALA A 29 2.81 -10.80 8.96
CA ALA A 29 2.87 -9.41 8.57
C ALA A 29 2.67 -9.40 7.05
N ARG A 30 1.50 -8.95 6.59
CA ARG A 30 1.24 -8.78 5.16
C ARG A 30 2.32 -7.81 4.73
N ALA A 31 3.25 -8.26 3.89
CA ALA A 31 4.28 -7.39 3.34
C ALA A 31 3.54 -6.21 2.72
N ARG A 32 3.58 -5.04 3.38
CA ARG A 32 2.97 -3.81 2.88
C ARG A 32 3.92 -3.24 1.85
N LEU A 33 4.14 -3.98 0.77
CA LEU A 33 4.91 -3.48 -0.35
C LEU A 33 4.12 -2.33 -0.96
N ALA A 34 4.71 -1.14 -0.96
CA ALA A 34 4.10 0.01 -1.60
C ALA A 34 3.95 -0.25 -3.09
N ASN A 35 2.86 0.23 -3.68
CA ASN A 35 2.68 0.19 -5.12
C ASN A 35 3.79 1.02 -5.79
N PRO A 36 4.59 0.45 -6.70
CA PRO A 36 5.71 1.17 -7.33
C PRO A 36 5.28 2.41 -8.12
N ALA A 37 4.07 2.42 -8.70
CA ALA A 37 3.52 3.60 -9.37
C ALA A 37 3.29 4.76 -8.40
N ASP A 38 2.70 4.47 -7.23
CA ASP A 38 2.46 5.48 -6.19
C ASP A 38 3.78 6.01 -5.61
N VAL A 39 4.76 5.11 -5.42
CA VAL A 39 6.11 5.48 -4.96
C VAL A 39 6.79 6.42 -5.96
N LYS A 40 6.64 6.16 -7.26
CA LYS A 40 7.21 7.03 -8.31
C LYS A 40 6.61 8.43 -8.26
N CYS A 41 5.29 8.54 -8.12
CA CYS A 41 4.62 9.83 -8.00
C CYS A 41 5.12 10.62 -6.78
N ALA A 42 5.19 9.97 -5.61
CA ALA A 42 5.72 10.61 -4.41
C ALA A 42 7.20 11.01 -4.55
N ALA A 43 8.03 10.17 -5.17
CA ALA A 43 9.45 10.45 -5.40
C ALA A 43 9.66 11.64 -6.35
N ASP A 44 8.75 11.87 -7.28
CA ASP A 44 8.77 13.01 -8.19
C ASP A 44 8.11 14.28 -7.59
N GLY A 45 7.69 14.22 -6.32
CA GLY A 45 7.06 15.33 -5.60
C GLY A 45 5.57 15.52 -5.88
N TRP A 46 4.92 14.54 -6.50
CA TRP A 46 3.51 14.59 -6.84
C TRP A 46 2.65 14.01 -5.72
N ARG A 47 1.44 14.52 -5.59
CA ARG A 47 0.43 13.98 -4.64
C ARG A 47 -0.28 12.78 -5.27
N THR A 48 -0.70 11.82 -4.45
CA THR A 48 -1.49 10.66 -4.88
C THR A 48 -2.91 10.74 -4.36
N GLU A 49 -3.89 10.50 -5.23
CA GLU A 49 -5.32 10.44 -4.88
C GLU A 49 -5.90 9.07 -5.26
N PRO A 50 -6.57 8.34 -4.35
CA PRO A 50 -7.14 7.04 -4.68
C PRO A 50 -8.37 7.19 -5.60
N ILE A 51 -8.45 6.34 -6.61
CA ILE A 51 -9.66 6.14 -7.41
C ILE A 51 -10.53 5.14 -6.65
N LEU A 52 -11.74 5.55 -6.29
CA LEU A 52 -12.69 4.70 -5.58
C LEU A 52 -13.79 4.22 -6.53
N THR A 53 -14.09 2.92 -6.48
CA THR A 53 -15.25 2.32 -7.13
C THR A 53 -16.06 1.59 -6.07
N HIS A 54 -17.30 2.04 -5.82
CA HIS A 54 -18.14 1.54 -4.73
C HIS A 54 -17.45 1.58 -3.35
N GLY A 55 -16.62 2.60 -3.10
CA GLY A 55 -15.85 2.74 -1.85
C GLY A 55 -14.58 1.89 -1.77
N VAL A 56 -14.26 1.12 -2.81
CA VAL A 56 -13.05 0.29 -2.89
C VAL A 56 -12.00 1.00 -3.74
N PRO A 57 -10.74 1.14 -3.28
CA PRO A 57 -9.65 1.64 -4.11
C PRO A 57 -9.38 0.72 -5.30
N THR A 58 -9.45 1.25 -6.51
CA THR A 58 -9.21 0.52 -7.78
C THR A 58 -8.01 1.07 -8.56
N GLY A 59 -7.47 2.22 -8.18
CA GLY A 59 -6.29 2.82 -8.79
C GLY A 59 -5.87 4.09 -8.07
N THR A 60 -4.92 4.81 -8.66
CA THR A 60 -4.39 6.06 -8.11
C THR A 60 -4.23 7.10 -9.22
N ILE A 61 -4.50 8.36 -8.90
CA ILE A 61 -4.17 9.53 -9.71
C ILE A 61 -2.97 10.24 -9.08
N CYS A 62 -1.98 10.58 -9.90
CA CYS A 62 -0.87 11.43 -9.52
C CYS A 62 -1.17 12.88 -9.92
N VAL A 63 -1.03 13.79 -8.97
CA VAL A 63 -1.37 15.21 -9.10
C VAL A 63 -0.12 16.05 -8.88
N GLU A 64 0.28 16.73 -9.95
CA GLU A 64 1.39 17.68 -9.95
C GLU A 64 1.00 18.93 -9.14
N PRO A 65 1.85 19.40 -8.22
CA PRO A 65 1.48 20.49 -7.30
C PRO A 65 1.30 21.85 -7.97
N ASP A 66 2.06 22.18 -9.01
CA ASP A 66 2.12 23.54 -9.57
C ASP A 66 1.04 23.79 -10.63
N SER A 67 0.96 22.95 -11.65
CA SER A 67 -0.07 23.03 -12.72
C SER A 67 -1.35 22.29 -12.37
N GLY A 68 -1.35 21.47 -11.31
CA GLY A 68 -2.48 20.61 -10.97
C GLY A 68 -2.67 19.45 -11.95
N ARG A 69 -1.69 19.17 -12.81
CA ARG A 69 -1.77 18.11 -13.83
C ARG A 69 -2.03 16.75 -13.19
N ARG A 70 -2.99 16.02 -13.76
CA ARG A 70 -3.49 14.74 -13.23
C ARG A 70 -3.21 13.62 -14.21
N CYS A 71 -2.56 12.56 -13.73
CA CYS A 71 -2.24 11.37 -14.51
C CYS A 71 -2.70 10.13 -13.76
N GLU A 72 -3.20 9.10 -14.45
CA GLU A 72 -3.30 7.76 -13.84
C GLU A 72 -1.88 7.27 -13.50
N ALA A 73 -1.70 6.69 -12.31
CA ALA A 73 -0.38 6.43 -11.74
C ALA A 73 0.45 5.46 -12.59
N TRP A 74 -0.15 4.44 -13.18
CA TRP A 74 0.57 3.51 -14.07
C TRP A 74 0.92 4.14 -15.41
N ALA A 75 0.05 4.97 -15.98
CA ALA A 75 0.37 5.76 -17.18
C ALA A 75 1.52 6.73 -16.91
N TYR A 76 1.55 7.37 -15.74
CA TYR A 76 2.68 8.21 -15.31
C TYR A 76 3.96 7.40 -15.14
N PHE A 77 3.88 6.26 -14.44
CA PHE A 77 5.02 5.37 -14.19
C PHE A 77 5.67 4.87 -15.49
N ARG A 78 4.86 4.60 -16.54
CA ARG A 78 5.34 4.19 -17.87
C ARG A 78 5.75 5.36 -18.78
N GLY A 79 5.59 6.61 -18.34
CA GLY A 79 5.86 7.79 -19.15
C GLY A 79 4.83 8.05 -20.26
N GLU A 80 3.66 7.42 -20.20
CA GLU A 80 2.54 7.64 -21.12
C GLU A 80 1.75 8.92 -20.77
N CYS A 81 1.91 9.41 -19.53
CA CYS A 81 1.35 10.67 -19.05
C CYS A 81 2.47 11.54 -18.45
N PRO A 82 2.59 12.83 -18.83
CA PRO A 82 1.70 13.58 -19.71
C PRO A 82 1.80 13.09 -21.14
N ALA A 83 0.67 13.06 -21.87
CA ALA A 83 0.73 12.82 -23.30
C ALA A 83 1.70 13.82 -23.92
N ALA A 84 2.64 13.36 -24.75
CA ALA A 84 3.57 14.22 -25.49
C ALA A 84 2.86 15.23 -26.43
N ALA A 85 1.53 15.16 -26.52
CA ALA A 85 0.67 15.94 -27.41
C ALA A 85 -0.16 17.05 -26.70
N GLU A 86 0.12 17.39 -25.44
CA GLU A 86 -0.47 18.60 -24.81
C GLU A 86 0.38 19.87 -25.06
N ARG A 87 1.24 19.86 -26.09
CA ARG A 87 1.63 21.09 -26.78
C ARG A 87 0.53 21.38 -27.79
N SER A 88 -0.38 22.28 -27.45
CA SER A 88 -1.50 22.74 -28.28
C SER A 88 -1.11 22.87 -29.76
N PRO A 89 -1.99 22.48 -30.71
CA PRO A 89 -1.92 23.05 -32.04
C PRO A 89 -1.99 24.59 -31.90
N PRO A 90 -1.19 25.38 -32.64
CA PRO A 90 -1.33 26.83 -32.60
C PRO A 90 -2.78 27.19 -32.93
N ALA A 91 -3.39 28.02 -32.09
CA ALA A 91 -4.70 28.60 -32.35
C ALA A 91 -4.60 29.44 -33.63
N THR A 92 -5.02 28.90 -34.76
CA THR A 92 -5.33 29.71 -35.94
C THR A 92 -6.70 30.31 -35.69
N PRO A 93 -6.88 31.65 -35.62
CA PRO A 93 -8.20 32.23 -35.62
C PRO A 93 -8.86 31.92 -36.97
N GLU A 94 -9.91 31.09 -36.96
CA GLU A 94 -10.73 30.84 -38.14
C GLU A 94 -11.42 32.15 -38.55
N PRO A 95 -11.41 32.55 -39.83
CA PRO A 95 -12.14 33.75 -40.25
C PRO A 95 -13.64 33.44 -40.28
N VAL A 96 -14.42 34.21 -39.54
CA VAL A 96 -15.89 34.18 -39.60
C VAL A 96 -16.32 34.47 -41.04
N ARG A 97 -16.82 33.44 -41.74
CA ARG A 97 -17.55 33.61 -43.01
C ARG A 97 -19.02 33.28 -42.76
N GLY A 98 -19.82 34.33 -42.67
CA GLY A 98 -21.27 34.24 -42.57
C GLY A 98 -21.92 33.69 -43.84
N HIS A 99 -23.10 33.11 -43.65
CA HIS A 99 -24.16 32.92 -44.63
C HIS A 99 -25.49 33.16 -43.94
#